data_AF-A0A520JUT1-F1
#
_entry.id   AF-A0A520JUT1-F1
#
_cell.length_a   1.000
_cell.length_b   1.000
_cell.length_c   1.000
_cell.angle_alpha   90.00
_cell.angle_beta   90.00
_cell.angle_gamma   90.00
#
_symmetry.space_group_name_H-M   'P 1'
#
loop_
_entity.id
_entity.type
_entity.pdbx_description
1 polymer ?
#
loop_
_entity_poly.entity_id
_entity_poly.type
_entity_poly.pdbx_seq_one_letter_code
_entity_poly.pdbx_strand_id
1 'polypeptide(L)' 'MPANFLDLHIVDFCQLDCKHCYLNKGSSIMPLEMLISICTDFLQTDFPLPRNTLILSGGEPLLHPDFIEACNIMRRLTVV' A
#
# COMPACT_ATOMS: atom_id res chain seq x y z
N MET A 1 12.51 15.43 6.40
CA MET A 1 13.70 14.65 5.99
C MET A 1 13.28 13.76 4.84
N PRO A 2 14.09 13.62 3.78
CA PRO A 2 13.77 12.76 2.64
C PRO A 2 13.68 11.29 3.07
N ALA A 3 12.75 10.54 2.47
CA ALA A 3 12.53 9.11 2.71
C ALA A 3 12.21 8.40 1.38
N ASN A 4 12.62 7.14 1.25
CA ASN A 4 12.10 6.28 0.20
C ASN A 4 10.66 5.94 0.57
N PHE A 5 9.77 5.88 -0.41
CA PHE A 5 8.40 5.47 -0.16
C PHE A 5 7.93 4.47 -1.21
N LEU A 6 7.08 3.55 -0.76
CA LEU A 6 6.33 2.65 -1.60
C LEU A 6 4.85 2.93 -1.37
N ASP A 7 4.19 3.46 -2.39
CA ASP A 7 2.74 3.68 -2.42
C ASP A 7 2.07 2.50 -3.14
N LEU A 8 1.23 1.77 -2.40
CA LEU A 8 0.53 0.58 -2.88
C LEU A 8 -0.96 0.86 -3.00
N HIS A 9 -1.45 0.83 -4.24
CA HIS A 9 -2.87 0.75 -4.53
C HIS A 9 -3.37 -0.66 -4.22
N ILE A 10 -3.87 -0.89 -3.00
CA ILE A 10 -4.33 -2.22 -2.55
C ILE A 10 -5.73 -2.56 -3.08
N VAL A 11 -6.46 -1.55 -3.55
CA VAL A 11 -7.71 -1.68 -4.30
C VAL A 11 -7.77 -0.59 -5.38
N ASP A 12 -8.55 -0.81 -6.43
CA ASP A 12 -8.79 0.20 -7.48
C ASP A 12 -10.24 0.71 -7.54
N PHE A 13 -11.08 0.34 -6.57
CA PHE A 13 -12.45 0.82 -6.43
C PHE A 13 -12.61 1.79 -5.25
N CYS A 14 -13.60 2.68 -5.36
CA CYS A 14 -13.90 3.71 -4.37
C CYS A 14 -15.41 4.01 -4.37
N GLN A 15 -15.96 4.34 -3.20
CA GLN A 15 -17.35 4.76 -3.00
C GLN A 15 -17.67 6.14 -3.60
N LEU A 16 -16.65 6.95 -3.92
CA LEU A 16 -16.79 8.31 -4.47
C LEU A 16 -16.43 8.36 -5.95
N ASP A 17 -16.95 9.34 -6.69
CA ASP A 17 -16.68 9.58 -8.12
C ASP A 17 -16.11 10.98 -8.38
N CYS A 18 -14.90 11.21 -7.86
CA CYS A 18 -14.25 12.51 -7.91
C CYS A 18 -13.89 12.89 -9.36
N LYS A 19 -14.31 14.07 -9.82
CA LYS A 19 -14.03 14.59 -11.18
C LYS A 19 -12.54 14.74 -11.52
N HIS A 20 -11.70 14.75 -10.50
CA HIS A 20 -10.25 14.91 -10.59
C HIS A 20 -9.49 13.63 -10.19
N CYS A 21 -10.18 12.49 -10.07
CA CYS A 21 -9.53 11.21 -9.78
C CYS A 21 -8.64 10.80 -10.96
N TYR A 22 -7.35 10.56 -10.71
CA TYR A 22 -6.45 10.04 -11.74
C TYR A 22 -6.58 8.53 -11.92
N LEU A 23 -7.13 7.82 -10.92
CA LEU A 23 -7.24 6.38 -10.92
C LEU A 23 -8.42 5.95 -11.80
N ASN A 24 -8.15 5.05 -12.76
CA ASN A 24 -9.20 4.37 -13.50
C ASN A 24 -9.82 3.29 -12.61
N LYS A 25 -11.09 3.43 -12.27
CA LYS A 25 -11.76 2.54 -11.32
C LYS A 25 -11.94 1.14 -11.89
N GLY A 26 -11.71 0.14 -11.04
CA GLY A 26 -11.91 -1.27 -11.36
C GLY A 26 -12.65 -2.01 -10.25
N SER A 27 -12.29 -3.28 -10.07
CA SER A 27 -12.77 -4.14 -8.98
C SER A 27 -11.66 -5.05 -8.45
N SER A 28 -10.41 -4.60 -8.56
CA SER A 28 -9.22 -5.36 -8.18
C SER A 28 -8.95 -5.22 -6.69
N ILE A 29 -8.47 -6.31 -6.10
CA ILE A 29 -8.04 -6.42 -4.71
C ILE A 29 -6.64 -7.03 -4.71
N MET A 30 -5.69 -6.39 -4.02
CA MET A 30 -4.34 -6.92 -3.87
C MET A 30 -4.34 -8.07 -2.86
N PRO A 31 -3.88 -9.29 -3.22
CA PRO A 31 -3.77 -10.37 -2.26
C PRO A 31 -2.77 -10.06 -1.13
N LEU A 32 -3.05 -10.53 0.09
CA LEU A 32 -2.17 -10.27 1.24
C LEU A 32 -0.77 -10.87 1.06
N GLU A 33 -0.65 -12.03 0.39
CA GLU A 33 0.66 -12.62 0.09
C GLU A 33 1.49 -11.72 -0.83
N MET A 34 0.85 -11.03 -1.77
CA MET A 34 1.50 -10.07 -2.67
C MET A 34 1.97 -8.84 -1.88
N LEU A 35 1.11 -8.31 -1.01
CA LEU A 35 1.46 -7.21 -0.10
C LEU A 35 2.69 -7.55 0.74
N ILE A 36 2.74 -8.75 1.33
CA ILE A 36 3.87 -9.22 2.14
C ILE A 36 5.15 -9.29 1.29
N SER A 37 5.08 -9.92 0.12
CA SER A 37 6.24 -10.09 -0.76
C SER A 37 6.83 -8.74 -1.17
N ILE A 38 6.01 -7.84 -1.71
CA ILE A 38 6.46 -6.55 -2.23
C ILE A 38 7.00 -5.66 -1.09
N CYS A 39 6.31 -5.60 0.05
CA CYS A 39 6.78 -4.80 1.18
C CYS A 39 8.10 -5.33 1.74
N THR A 40 8.27 -6.65 1.81
CA THR A 40 9.52 -7.28 2.29
C THR A 40 10.67 -6.95 1.36
N ASP A 41 10.48 -7.12 0.04
CA ASP A 41 11.49 -6.83 -0.97
C ASP A 41 11.90 -5.34 -0.92
N PHE A 42 10.94 -4.43 -0.80
CA PHE A 42 11.21 -2.99 -0.67
C PHE A 42 12.00 -2.66 0.60
N LEU A 43 11.62 -3.23 1.75
CA LEU A 43 12.30 -2.95 3.02
C LEU A 43 13.73 -3.53 3.08
N GLN A 44 14.00 -4.62 2.34
CA GLN A 44 15.33 -5.24 2.25
C GLN A 44 16.22 -4.62 1.17
N THR A 45 15.66 -3.76 0.30
CA THR A 45 16.42 -3.10 -0.75
C THR A 45 17.27 -1.97 -0.17
N ASP A 46 18.55 -1.93 -0.55
CA ASP A 46 19.49 -0.88 -0.16
C ASP A 46 19.25 0.41 -0.96
N PHE A 47 18.33 1.23 -0.46
CA PHE A 47 18.00 2.52 -1.05
C PHE A 47 18.87 3.66 -0.47
N PRO A 48 19.09 4.75 -1.24
CA PRO A 48 20.01 5.82 -0.84
C PRO A 48 19.53 6.66 0.36
N LEU A 49 18.24 6.60 0.72
CA LEU A 49 17.69 7.36 1.84
C LEU A 49 17.57 6.48 3.10
N PRO A 50 17.79 7.06 4.30
CA PRO A 50 17.88 6.29 5.55
C PRO A 50 16.54 5.81 6.11
N ARG A 51 15.42 6.12 5.45
CA ARG A 51 14.07 5.80 5.93
C ARG A 51 13.23 5.29 4.78
N ASN A 52 12.50 4.22 5.07
CA ASN A 52 11.54 3.60 4.16
C ASN A 52 10.14 3.80 4.73
N THR A 53 9.22 4.27 3.90
CA THR A 53 7.81 4.48 4.26
C THR A 53 6.93 3.61 3.36
N LEU A 54 6.02 2.85 3.96
CA LEU A 54 5.00 2.11 3.24
C LEU A 54 3.68 2.87 3.33
N ILE A 55 2.96 3.00 2.22
CA ILE A 55 1.67 3.71 2.13
C ILE A 55 0.64 2.76 1.52
N LEU A 56 -0.50 2.59 2.21
CA LEU A 56 -1.68 1.91 1.68
C LEU A 56 -2.59 2.96 1.03
N SER A 57 -2.87 2.79 -0.25
CA SER A 57 -3.59 3.72 -1.10
C SER A 57 -4.50 2.96 -2.08
N GLY A 58 -4.93 3.62 -3.15
CA GLY A 58 -5.75 3.04 -4.21
C GLY A 58 -6.92 3.92 -4.57
N GLY A 59 -8.08 3.30 -4.75
CA GLY A 59 -9.35 4.00 -4.70
C GLY A 59 -9.64 4.43 -3.26
N GLU A 60 -10.42 3.63 -2.53
CA GLU A 60 -10.55 3.77 -1.07
C GLU A 60 -9.91 2.55 -0.38
N PRO A 61 -8.71 2.68 0.19
CA PRO A 61 -8.02 1.55 0.81
C PRO A 61 -8.83 0.91 1.96
N LEU A 62 -9.68 1.67 2.65
CA LEU A 62 -10.55 1.16 3.72
C LEU A 62 -11.59 0.13 3.22
N LEU A 63 -11.83 0.04 1.90
CA LEU A 63 -12.74 -0.95 1.32
C LEU A 63 -12.10 -2.30 1.02
N HIS A 64 -10.78 -2.46 1.25
CA HIS A 64 -10.13 -3.76 1.14
C HIS A 64 -10.75 -4.75 2.16
N PRO A 65 -11.17 -5.97 1.76
CA PRO A 65 -11.85 -6.89 2.68
C PRO A 65 -11.02 -7.25 3.92
N ASP A 66 -9.70 -7.37 3.72
CA ASP A 66 -8.74 -7.65 4.79
C ASP A 66 -7.93 -6.41 5.25
N PHE A 67 -8.49 -5.19 5.15
CA PHE A 67 -7.75 -3.95 5.46
C PHE A 67 -7.05 -3.95 6.83
N ILE A 68 -7.72 -4.48 7.85
CA ILE A 68 -7.15 -4.58 9.20
C ILE A 68 -5.94 -5.50 9.21
N GLU A 69 -5.99 -6.63 8.50
CA GLU A 69 -4.85 -7.55 8.43
C GLU A 69 -3.70 -6.95 7.60
N ALA A 70 -4.00 -6.24 6.52
CA ALA A 70 -3.00 -5.46 5.78
C ALA A 70 -2.27 -4.46 6.70
N CYS A 71 -3.00 -3.74 7.56
CA CYS A 71 -2.40 -2.85 8.56
C CYS A 71 -1.53 -3.60 9.59
N ASN A 72 -1.98 -4.78 10.04
CA ASN A 72 -1.19 -5.60 10.99
C ASN A 72 0.09 -6.11 10.35
N ILE A 73 0.03 -6.58 9.10
CA ILE A 73 1.20 -6.96 8.29
C ILE A 73 2.19 -5.79 8.21
N MET A 74 1.72 -4.62 7.79
CA MET A 74 2.53 -3.40 7.67
C MET A 74 3.26 -3.05 8.98
N ARG A 75 2.55 -3.10 10.11
CA ARG A 75 3.15 -2.83 11.43
C ARG A 75 4.21 -3.86 11.79
N ARG A 76 3.96 -5.15 11.55
CA ARG A 76 4.95 -6.22 11.82
C ARG A 76 6.22 -6.04 11.00
N LEU A 77 6.10 -5.63 9.73
CA LEU A 77 7.24 -5.43 8.84
C LEU A 77 8.07 -4.17 9.18
N THR A 78 7.45 -3.14 9.77
CA THR A 78 8.10 -1.84 10.02
C THR A 78 8.63 -1.66 11.45
N VAL A 79 8.43 -2.64 12.35
CA VAL A 79 8.93 -2.64 13.74
C VAL A 79 10.37 -3.19 13.85
N VAL A 80 11.11 -3.25 12.74
CA VAL A 80 12.53 -3.66 12.71
C VAL A 80 13.44 -2.44 12.78
#